data_AF-A0A0E9RDT9-F1
#
_entry.id   AF-A0A0E9RDT9-F1
#
_cell.length_a   1.000
_cell.length_b   1.000
_cell.length_c   1.000
_cell.angle_alpha   90.00
_cell.angle_beta   90.00
_cell.angle_gamma   90.00
#
_symmetry.space_group_name_H-M   'P 1'
#
loop_
_entity.id
_entity.type
_entity.pdbx_description
1 polymer ?
#
loop_
_entity_poly.entity_id
_entity_poly.type
_entity_poly.pdbx_seq_one_letter_code
_entity_poly.pdbx_strand_id
1 'polypeptide(L)'
;MLVLPEKGLQGLEEVVCKNHLWKWIRSVKEGKYKVFVPKLSLKTSYKLRGILSEMGISDIFEDTADLSGISEDGKLAVSKVVHKATLDMDEAGATAAAATGVEIVLTSAPITPVPPVLKYDRPFTVFVLNRETRSVLFMGQIMNPARKINDRHIET
;
A
#
# COMPACT_ATOMS: atom_id res chain seq x y z
N MET A 1 -7.00 1.11 -0.21
CA MET A 1 -7.32 1.14 -1.66
C MET A 1 -6.52 0.06 -2.34
N LEU A 2 -7.16 -0.74 -3.19
CA LEU A 2 -6.54 -1.81 -3.97
C LEU A 2 -6.61 -1.44 -5.45
N VAL A 3 -5.50 -1.55 -6.17
CA VAL A 3 -5.41 -1.20 -7.60
C VAL A 3 -5.00 -2.44 -8.38
N LEU A 4 -5.92 -2.92 -9.22
CA LEU A 4 -5.73 -4.10 -10.06
C LEU A 4 -5.63 -3.67 -11.53
N PRO A 5 -4.41 -3.48 -12.07
CA PRO A 5 -4.26 -3.09 -13.47
C PRO A 5 -4.65 -4.21 -14.43
N GLU A 6 -5.09 -3.84 -15.63
CA GLU A 6 -5.42 -4.78 -16.71
C GLU A 6 -4.17 -5.25 -17.46
N LYS A 7 -3.20 -4.36 -17.68
CA LYS A 7 -1.99 -4.60 -18.50
C LYS A 7 -0.70 -4.72 -17.68
N GLY A 8 -0.81 -5.15 -16.41
CA GLY A 8 0.34 -5.23 -15.50
C GLY A 8 0.68 -3.90 -14.82
N LEU A 9 1.69 -3.91 -13.94
CA LEU A 9 1.97 -2.81 -13.01
C LEU A 9 2.79 -1.65 -13.59
N GLN A 10 3.53 -1.87 -14.68
CA GLN A 10 4.46 -0.88 -15.22
C GLN A 10 3.77 0.45 -15.57
N GLY A 11 2.66 0.40 -16.30
CA GLY A 11 1.89 1.62 -16.64
C GLY A 11 1.26 2.30 -15.41
N LEU A 12 1.13 1.59 -14.29
CA LEU A 12 0.69 2.19 -13.03
C LEU A 12 1.85 2.94 -12.36
N GLU A 13 3.05 2.38 -12.34
CA GLU A 13 4.24 3.00 -11.72
C GLU A 13 4.58 4.35 -12.34
N GLU A 14 4.42 4.50 -13.65
CA GLU A 14 4.68 5.75 -14.38
C GLU A 14 3.71 6.88 -14.03
N VAL A 15 2.49 6.54 -13.61
CA VAL A 15 1.42 7.53 -13.37
C VAL A 15 1.10 7.72 -11.90
N VAL A 16 1.51 6.82 -11.00
CA VAL A 16 1.15 6.93 -9.59
C VAL A 16 1.80 8.15 -8.96
N CYS A 17 0.97 9.10 -8.54
CA CYS A 17 1.36 10.22 -7.69
C CYS A 17 0.23 10.58 -6.73
N LYS A 18 0.53 11.39 -5.71
CA LYS A 18 -0.44 11.81 -4.69
C LYS A 18 -1.72 12.37 -5.30
N ASN A 19 -1.61 13.21 -6.33
CA ASN A 19 -2.77 13.84 -6.97
C ASN A 19 -3.64 12.83 -7.71
N HIS A 20 -3.04 11.83 -8.37
CA HIS A 20 -3.79 10.77 -9.04
C HIS A 20 -4.53 9.88 -8.04
N LEU A 21 -3.91 9.53 -6.90
CA LEU A 21 -4.59 8.78 -5.83
C LEU A 21 -5.86 9.48 -5.35
N TRP A 22 -5.77 10.79 -5.05
CA TRP A 22 -6.94 11.56 -4.60
C TRP A 22 -7.99 11.75 -5.69
N LYS A 23 -7.57 11.89 -6.94
CA LYS A 23 -8.49 11.90 -8.09
C LYS A 23 -9.27 10.58 -8.16
N TRP A 24 -8.60 9.44 -8.06
CA TRP A 24 -9.24 8.13 -8.08
C TRP A 24 -10.21 7.93 -6.91
N ILE A 25 -9.82 8.29 -5.69
CA ILE A 25 -10.68 8.20 -4.50
C ILE A 25 -11.95 9.03 -4.66
N ARG A 26 -11.85 10.22 -5.25
CA ARG A 26 -13.01 11.09 -5.51
C ARG A 26 -13.89 10.60 -6.66
N SER A 27 -13.32 9.84 -7.59
CA SER A 27 -14.03 9.32 -8.77
C SER A 27 -14.62 7.92 -8.58
N VAL A 28 -14.29 7.24 -7.48
CA VAL A 28 -14.90 5.95 -7.11
C VAL A 28 -16.40 6.13 -6.95
N LYS A 29 -17.17 5.24 -7.57
CA LYS A 29 -18.62 5.13 -7.42
C LYS A 29 -18.95 3.83 -6.71
N GLU A 30 -19.96 3.87 -5.86
CA GLU A 30 -20.48 2.67 -5.22
C GLU A 30 -21.18 1.76 -6.24
N GLY A 31 -21.02 0.45 -6.07
CA GLY A 31 -21.62 -0.55 -6.94
C GLY A 31 -21.57 -1.94 -6.31
N LYS A 32 -22.46 -2.84 -6.73
CA LYS A 32 -22.50 -4.22 -6.25
C LYS A 32 -21.52 -5.08 -7.04
N TYR A 33 -20.55 -5.67 -6.35
CA TYR A 33 -19.54 -6.58 -6.92
C TYR A 33 -19.36 -7.80 -6.03
N LYS A 34 -19.09 -8.96 -6.63
CA LYS A 34 -18.57 -10.12 -5.90
C LYS A 34 -17.06 -10.01 -5.83
N VAL A 35 -16.53 -9.56 -4.69
CA VAL A 35 -15.10 -9.25 -4.53
C VAL A 35 -14.35 -10.40 -3.85
N PHE A 36 -13.21 -10.78 -4.39
CA PHE A 36 -12.29 -11.77 -3.81
C PHE A 36 -10.92 -11.13 -3.59
N VAL A 37 -10.54 -10.95 -2.32
CA VAL A 37 -9.24 -10.43 -1.91
C VAL A 37 -8.48 -11.53 -1.15
N PRO A 38 -7.20 -11.79 -1.48
CA PRO A 38 -6.41 -12.78 -0.75
C PRO A 38 -6.14 -12.32 0.69
N LYS A 39 -6.08 -13.29 1.62
CA LYS A 39 -5.46 -13.06 2.93
C LYS A 39 -3.95 -12.95 2.74
N LEU A 40 -3.35 -11.89 3.27
CA LEU A 40 -1.93 -11.59 3.06
C LEU A 40 -1.29 -11.16 4.37
N SER A 41 -0.04 -11.55 4.56
CA SER A 41 0.86 -11.00 5.58
C SER A 41 2.16 -10.63 4.88
N LEU A 42 2.47 -9.35 4.87
CA LEU A 42 3.67 -8.78 4.25
C LEU A 42 4.57 -8.24 5.36
N LYS A 43 5.83 -8.67 5.37
CA LYS A 43 6.86 -8.12 6.25
C LYS A 43 8.05 -7.69 5.41
N THR A 44 8.48 -6.45 5.57
CA THR A 44 9.60 -5.87 4.83
C THR A 44 10.57 -5.17 5.77
N SER A 45 11.84 -5.15 5.40
CA SER A 45 12.91 -4.50 6.14
C SER A 45 13.91 -3.92 5.15
N TYR A 46 14.06 -2.60 5.14
CA TYR A 46 14.95 -1.90 4.22
C TYR A 46 16.10 -1.24 4.97
N LYS A 47 17.32 -1.42 4.44
CA LYS A 47 18.49 -0.62 4.84
C LYS A 47 18.47 0.64 3.98
N LEU A 48 18.09 1.76 4.57
CA LEU A 48 17.79 2.98 3.82
C LEU A 48 19.01 3.82 3.45
N ARG A 49 20.21 3.51 3.94
CA ARG A 49 21.41 4.32 3.65
C ARG A 49 21.62 4.51 2.14
N GLY A 50 21.73 3.40 1.39
CA GLY A 50 21.93 3.46 -0.07
C GLY A 50 20.76 4.13 -0.80
N ILE A 51 19.52 3.75 -0.45
CA ILE A 51 18.29 4.30 -1.06
C ILE A 51 18.21 5.82 -0.86
N LEU A 52 18.44 6.30 0.37
CA LEU A 52 18.41 7.73 0.67
C LEU A 52 19.54 8.48 -0.03
N SER A 53 20.73 7.88 -0.15
CA SER A 53 21.85 8.45 -0.91
C SER A 53 21.53 8.57 -2.40
N GLU A 54 20.91 7.56 -3.01
CA GLU A 54 20.43 7.62 -4.41
C GLU A 54 19.35 8.70 -4.60
N MET A 55 18.58 8.99 -3.55
CA MET A 55 17.61 10.09 -3.52
C MET A 55 18.23 11.47 -3.24
N GLY A 56 19.55 11.56 -3.10
CA GLY A 56 20.28 12.81 -2.86
C GLY A 56 20.56 13.14 -1.39
N ILE A 57 20.14 12.28 -0.45
CA ILE A 57 20.44 12.43 0.98
C ILE A 57 21.68 11.58 1.28
N SER A 58 22.87 12.16 1.08
CA SER A 58 24.15 11.46 1.27
C SER A 58 24.99 12.07 2.39
N ASP A 59 25.04 13.40 2.48
CA ASP A 59 25.87 14.15 3.43
C ASP A 59 25.73 13.70 4.89
N ILE A 60 24.51 13.30 5.31
CA ILE A 60 24.24 12.86 6.69
C ILE A 60 24.98 11.57 7.09
N PHE A 61 25.48 10.81 6.11
CA PHE A 61 26.17 9.54 6.31
C PHE A 61 27.71 9.67 6.32
N GLU A 62 28.22 10.86 6.03
CA GLU A 62 29.65 11.15 5.93
C GLU A 62 30.18 11.82 7.19
N ASP A 63 31.50 11.75 7.40
CA ASP A 63 32.16 12.39 8.55
C ASP A 63 32.04 13.93 8.52
N THR A 64 31.68 14.50 7.37
CA THR A 64 31.42 15.94 7.16
C THR A 64 29.97 16.33 7.44
N ALA A 65 29.13 15.41 7.93
CA ALA A 65 27.73 15.70 8.23
C ALA A 65 27.60 16.84 9.25
N ASP A 66 26.79 17.85 8.92
CA ASP A 66 26.39 18.87 9.90
C ASP A 66 25.15 18.40 10.68
N LEU A 67 25.40 17.82 11.85
CA LEU A 67 24.38 17.40 12.82
C LEU A 67 24.50 18.21 14.13
N SER A 68 24.98 19.45 14.04
CA SER A 68 25.17 20.35 15.20
C SER A 68 23.90 20.59 16.01
N GLY A 69 22.72 20.54 15.38
CA GLY A 69 21.43 20.61 16.08
C GLY A 69 21.09 19.41 16.97
N ILE A 70 21.84 18.30 16.87
CA ILE A 70 21.70 17.10 17.71
C ILE A 70 22.80 17.05 18.77
N SER A 71 24.04 17.38 18.41
CA SER A 71 25.19 17.35 19.31
C SER A 71 26.23 18.40 18.92
N GLU A 72 26.72 19.13 19.92
CA GLU A 72 27.72 20.21 19.75
C GLU A 72 29.16 19.69 19.58
N ASP A 73 29.42 18.41 19.88
CA ASP A 73 30.78 17.81 19.90
C ASP A 73 31.38 17.56 18.50
N GLY A 74 30.64 17.93 17.43
CA GLY A 74 31.18 18.16 16.09
C GLY A 74 31.66 16.92 15.32
N LYS A 75 31.37 15.70 15.79
CA LYS A 75 31.76 14.44 15.13
C LYS A 75 30.63 13.41 15.18
N LEU A 76 29.50 13.77 14.59
CA LEU A 76 28.32 12.91 14.54
C LEU A 76 27.93 12.66 13.08
N ALA A 77 27.76 11.39 12.73
CA ALA A 77 27.25 10.97 11.42
C ALA A 77 26.24 9.84 11.61
N VAL A 78 25.30 9.72 10.68
CA VAL A 78 24.35 8.62 10.66
C VAL A 78 25.06 7.39 10.11
N SER A 79 25.22 6.34 10.92
CA SER A 79 25.87 5.11 10.45
C SER A 79 24.90 4.18 9.70
N LYS A 80 23.64 4.13 10.15
CA LYS A 80 22.64 3.17 9.64
C LYS A 80 21.22 3.70 9.83
N VAL A 81 20.39 3.48 8.81
CA VAL A 81 18.95 3.70 8.86
C VAL A 81 18.25 2.42 8.44
N VAL A 82 17.33 1.93 9.28
CA VAL A 82 16.53 0.74 8.99
C VAL A 82 15.06 1.07 9.12
N HIS A 83 14.27 0.73 8.09
CA HIS A 83 12.83 0.84 8.12
C HIS A 83 12.20 -0.56 8.00
N LYS A 84 11.38 -0.94 8.98
CA LYS A 84 10.64 -2.20 8.97
C LYS A 84 9.14 -1.90 8.93
N ALA A 85 8.43 -2.61 8.08
CA ALA A 85 6.98 -2.47 7.92
C ALA A 85 6.33 -3.85 7.85
N THR A 86 5.17 -3.97 8.49
CA THR A 86 4.33 -5.15 8.44
C THR A 86 2.92 -4.76 8.02
N LEU A 87 2.33 -5.49 7.09
CA LEU A 87 0.97 -5.28 6.61
C LEU A 87 0.25 -6.62 6.59
N ASP A 88 -0.74 -6.75 7.47
CA ASP A 88 -1.64 -7.91 7.52
C ASP A 88 -2.99 -7.50 6.94
N MET A 89 -3.50 -8.33 6.03
CA MET A 89 -4.78 -8.17 5.37
C MET A 89 -5.58 -9.44 5.57
N ASP A 90 -6.63 -9.34 6.37
CA ASP A 90 -7.56 -10.42 6.65
C ASP A 90 -9.02 -9.97 6.42
N GLU A 91 -9.95 -10.91 6.64
CA GLU A 91 -11.38 -10.63 6.54
C GLU A 91 -11.87 -9.77 7.71
N ALA A 92 -11.26 -9.83 8.89
CA ALA A 92 -11.71 -9.09 10.06
C ALA A 92 -11.60 -7.56 9.87
N GLY A 93 -10.54 -7.10 9.20
CA GLY A 93 -10.39 -5.70 8.77
C GLY A 93 -11.42 -5.23 7.73
N ALA A 94 -12.02 -6.17 6.98
CA ALA A 94 -13.11 -5.91 6.04
C ALA A 94 -14.52 -6.08 6.67
N THR A 95 -14.65 -6.93 7.69
CA THR A 95 -15.91 -7.24 8.39
C THR A 95 -16.49 -6.02 9.10
N ALA A 96 -15.66 -5.13 9.64
CA ALA A 96 -16.13 -3.88 10.25
C ALA A 96 -16.89 -2.97 9.26
N ALA A 97 -16.60 -3.06 7.95
CA ALA A 97 -17.30 -2.32 6.89
C ALA A 97 -18.57 -3.03 6.38
N ALA A 98 -18.75 -4.32 6.66
CA ALA A 98 -19.87 -5.13 6.18
C ALA A 98 -21.06 -5.22 7.16
N ALA A 99 -20.91 -4.72 8.39
CA ALA A 99 -21.92 -4.84 9.45
C ALA A 99 -23.16 -3.91 9.27
N THR A 100 -23.14 -2.99 8.31
CA THR A 100 -24.26 -2.08 8.01
C THR A 100 -24.82 -2.34 6.61
N GLY A 101 -25.76 -3.27 6.49
CA GLY A 101 -26.51 -3.49 5.26
C GLY A 101 -27.80 -4.26 5.50
N VAL A 102 -28.93 -3.55 5.57
CA VAL A 102 -30.26 -4.18 5.49
C VAL A 102 -30.52 -4.51 4.02
N GLU A 103 -30.69 -5.79 3.71
CA GLU A 103 -31.04 -6.23 2.35
C GLU A 103 -32.56 -6.29 2.20
N ILE A 104 -33.15 -5.22 1.64
CA ILE A 104 -34.56 -5.22 1.22
C ILE A 104 -34.62 -5.78 -0.20
N VAL A 105 -35.15 -6.99 -0.36
CA VAL A 105 -35.39 -7.60 -1.67
C VAL A 105 -36.84 -7.31 -2.08
N LEU A 106 -37.03 -6.57 -3.18
CA LEU A 106 -38.34 -6.39 -3.80
C LEU A 106 -38.75 -7.70 -4.49
N THR A 107 -39.91 -8.26 -4.12
CA THR A 107 -40.41 -9.57 -4.61
C THR A 107 -41.04 -9.52 -6.00
N SER A 108 -41.05 -8.36 -6.66
CA SER A 108 -41.73 -8.17 -7.95
C SER A 108 -41.03 -7.13 -8.86
N ALA A 109 -39.85 -7.46 -9.40
CA ALA A 109 -39.22 -6.70 -10.50
C ALA A 109 -38.10 -7.55 -11.20
N PRO A 110 -37.69 -7.21 -12.44
CA PRO A 110 -37.04 -8.11 -13.39
C PRO A 110 -35.62 -8.51 -12.98
N ILE A 111 -35.18 -9.66 -13.53
CA ILE A 111 -33.84 -10.30 -13.39
C ILE A 111 -32.80 -9.31 -12.88
N THR A 112 -32.48 -9.39 -11.59
CA THR A 112 -31.36 -8.65 -11.01
C THR A 112 -30.10 -9.07 -11.76
N PRO A 113 -29.36 -8.13 -12.39
CA PRO A 113 -28.12 -8.48 -13.07
C PRO A 113 -27.17 -9.14 -12.08
N VAL A 114 -26.62 -10.30 -12.44
CA VAL A 114 -25.59 -10.98 -11.63
C VAL A 114 -24.44 -9.98 -11.44
N PRO A 115 -24.04 -9.68 -10.20
CA PRO A 115 -23.00 -8.69 -9.96
C PRO A 115 -21.68 -9.17 -10.58
N PRO A 116 -20.93 -8.29 -11.26
CA PRO A 116 -19.64 -8.63 -11.81
C PRO A 116 -18.66 -9.08 -10.71
N VAL A 117 -17.76 -9.99 -11.09
CA VAL A 117 -16.74 -10.55 -10.19
C VAL A 117 -15.46 -9.73 -10.28
N LEU A 118 -14.95 -9.27 -9.14
CA LEU A 118 -13.66 -8.61 -9.02
C LEU A 118 -12.72 -9.47 -8.17
N LYS A 119 -11.70 -10.05 -8.79
CA LYS A 119 -10.78 -10.98 -8.13
C LYS A 119 -9.34 -10.48 -8.20
N TYR A 120 -8.70 -10.39 -7.03
CA TYR A 120 -7.30 -9.97 -6.89
C TYR A 120 -6.37 -11.20 -6.91
N ASP A 121 -6.33 -11.91 -8.05
CA ASP A 121 -5.55 -13.14 -8.26
C ASP A 121 -4.32 -12.97 -9.17
N ARG A 122 -3.98 -11.72 -9.53
CA ARG A 122 -2.81 -11.34 -10.32
C ARG A 122 -2.13 -10.11 -9.69
N PRO A 123 -0.95 -9.66 -10.14
CA PRO A 123 -0.24 -8.55 -9.51
C PRO A 123 -1.09 -7.30 -9.30
N PHE A 124 -1.08 -6.76 -8.09
CA PHE A 124 -1.85 -5.57 -7.73
C PHE A 124 -1.11 -4.69 -6.71
N THR A 125 -1.52 -3.44 -6.59
CA THR A 125 -0.94 -2.48 -5.63
C THR A 125 -1.90 -2.20 -4.49
N VAL A 126 -1.37 -2.09 -3.28
CA VAL A 126 -2.09 -1.69 -2.07
C VAL A 126 -1.62 -0.31 -1.63
N PHE A 127 -2.59 0.55 -1.34
CA PHE A 127 -2.38 1.82 -0.66
C PHE A 127 -3.21 1.88 0.63
N VAL A 128 -2.55 2.13 1.76
CA VAL A 128 -3.19 2.50 3.01
C VAL A 128 -3.05 4.01 3.17
N LEU A 129 -4.18 4.71 3.27
CA LEU A 129 -4.23 6.16 3.16
C LEU A 129 -4.93 6.76 4.38
N ASN A 130 -4.41 7.87 4.88
CA ASN A 130 -5.12 8.72 5.82
C ASN A 130 -5.96 9.74 5.05
N ARG A 131 -7.29 9.74 5.27
CA ARG A 131 -8.22 10.60 4.55
C ARG A 131 -8.17 12.06 4.97
N GLU A 132 -7.87 12.33 6.23
CA GLU A 132 -7.82 13.69 6.79
C GLU A 132 -6.55 14.40 6.35
N THR A 133 -5.39 13.78 6.58
CA THR A 133 -4.08 14.37 6.24
C THR A 133 -3.71 14.21 4.77
N ARG A 134 -4.50 13.43 4.03
CA ARG A 134 -4.27 13.06 2.64
C ARG A 134 -2.94 12.33 2.40
N SER A 135 -2.40 11.68 3.43
CA SER A 135 -1.09 11.04 3.41
C SER A 135 -1.16 9.56 3.07
N VAL A 136 -0.11 9.04 2.44
CA VAL A 136 0.10 7.61 2.21
C VAL A 136 0.79 7.03 3.45
N LEU A 137 0.12 6.12 4.15
CA LEU A 137 0.68 5.43 5.32
C LEU A 137 1.49 4.20 4.91
N PHE A 138 0.96 3.44 3.95
CA PHE A 138 1.64 2.29 3.36
C PHE A 138 1.38 2.23 1.87
N MET A 139 2.39 1.79 1.12
CA MET A 139 2.32 1.47 -0.30
C MET A 139 3.08 0.17 -0.52
N GLY A 140 2.51 -0.74 -1.29
CA GLY A 140 3.18 -2.00 -1.60
C GLY A 140 2.58 -2.70 -2.81
N GLN A 141 3.41 -3.49 -3.49
CA GLN A 141 3.02 -4.30 -4.64
C GLN A 141 3.00 -5.78 -4.26
N ILE A 142 1.92 -6.45 -4.65
CA ILE A 142 1.72 -7.87 -4.42
C ILE A 142 1.93 -8.53 -5.77
N MET A 143 3.13 -9.07 -6.01
CA MET A 143 3.47 -9.71 -7.29
C MET A 143 2.90 -11.13 -7.41
N ASN A 144 2.72 -11.83 -6.30
CA ASN A 144 2.15 -13.17 -6.29
C ASN A 144 1.15 -13.33 -5.15
N PRO A 145 -0.15 -13.11 -5.41
CA PRO A 145 -1.19 -13.20 -4.39
C PRO A 145 -1.51 -14.63 -3.92
N ALA A 146 -1.05 -15.66 -4.65
CA ALA A 146 -1.21 -17.05 -4.27
C ALA A 146 -0.08 -17.56 -3.35
N ARG A 147 1.00 -16.81 -3.20
CA ARG A 147 2.15 -17.21 -2.39
C ARG A 147 1.85 -16.91 -0.92
N LYS A 148 1.76 -17.95 -0.08
CA LYS A 148 1.95 -17.78 1.36
C LYS A 148 3.38 -17.29 1.57
N ILE A 149 3.55 -16.00 1.87
CA ILE A 149 4.87 -15.43 2.12
C ILE A 149 5.28 -15.89 3.52
N ASN A 150 5.87 -17.08 3.61
CA ASN A 150 6.61 -17.48 4.82
C ASN A 150 7.82 -16.54 4.95
N ASP A 151 8.00 -16.01 6.16
CA ASP A 151 9.10 -15.14 6.61
C ASP A 151 10.39 -15.35 5.81
N ARG A 152 10.59 -14.53 4.78
CA ARG A 152 11.91 -14.37 4.16
C ARG A 152 12.30 -12.92 4.37
N HIS A 153 13.34 -12.74 5.17
CA HIS A 153 14.14 -11.53 5.18
C HIS A 153 14.51 -11.23 3.73
N ILE A 154 13.85 -10.23 3.14
CA ILE A 154 14.33 -9.61 1.92
C ILE A 154 15.36 -8.60 2.40
N GLU A 155 16.62 -9.04 2.48
CA GLU A 155 17.73 -8.11 2.47
C GLU A 155 17.98 -7.73 1.01
N THR A 156 17.67 -6.49 0.68
CA THR A 156 18.33 -5.72 -0.37
C THR A 156 19.18 -4.67 0.30
#